data_AF-A0A537BIP2-F1
#
_entry.id   AF-A0A537BIP2-F1
#
_cell.length_a   1.000
_cell.length_b   1.000
_cell.length_c   1.000
_cell.angle_alpha   90.00
_cell.angle_beta   90.00
_cell.angle_gamma   90.00
#
_symmetry.space_group_name_H-M   'P 1'
#
loop_
_entity.id
_entity.type
_entity.pdbx_description
1 polymer ?
#
loop_
_entity_poly.entity_id
_entity_poly.type
_entity_poly.pdbx_seq_one_letter_code
_entity_poly.pdbx_strand_id
1 'polypeptide(L)'
;MKKEASLSPIAVMGAGAVGCYYGGMLARAGHEVTLIARAQHVEAVQKRGLRMETKAFDANVPVQASAEASGARGAKLVLFS
;
A
#
# COMPACT_ATOMS: atom_id res chain seq x y z
N MET A 1 -0.01 -30.63 -7.28
CA MET A 1 0.62 -29.29 -7.29
C MET A 1 -0.27 -28.33 -6.51
N LYS A 2 0.16 -27.87 -5.33
CA LYS A 2 -0.54 -26.82 -4.59
C LYS A 2 -0.30 -25.51 -5.34
N LYS A 3 -1.36 -24.89 -5.86
CA LYS A 3 -1.30 -23.54 -6.42
C LYS A 3 -0.95 -22.63 -5.24
N GLU A 4 0.28 -22.11 -5.19
CA GLU A 4 0.56 -20.97 -4.29
C GLU A 4 -0.53 -19.94 -4.56
N ALA A 5 -1.26 -19.54 -3.52
CA ALA A 5 -2.22 -18.46 -3.66
C ALA A 5 -1.42 -17.23 -4.05
N SER A 6 -1.41 -16.89 -5.34
CA SER A 6 -0.77 -15.67 -5.83
C SER A 6 -1.43 -14.52 -5.06
N LEU A 7 -0.69 -13.88 -4.18
CA LEU A 7 -1.20 -12.75 -3.39
C LEU A 7 -1.68 -11.69 -4.40
N SER A 8 -2.98 -11.42 -4.38
CA SER A 8 -3.61 -10.54 -5.36
C SER A 8 -3.04 -9.12 -5.22
N PRO A 9 -2.56 -8.49 -6.30
CA PRO A 9 -2.11 -7.09 -6.27
C PRO A 9 -3.27 -6.16 -5.91
N ILE A 10 -3.04 -5.26 -4.95
CA ILE A 10 -4.03 -4.31 -4.44
C ILE A 10 -3.51 -2.89 -4.68
N ALA A 11 -4.38 -2.01 -5.18
CA ALA A 11 -4.10 -0.59 -5.24
C ALA A 11 -4.94 0.18 -4.21
N VAL A 12 -4.35 1.20 -3.61
CA VAL A 12 -5.06 2.16 -2.75
C VAL A 12 -5.04 3.51 -3.46
N MET A 13 -6.18 3.91 -4.01
CA MET A 13 -6.37 5.21 -4.60
C MET A 13 -6.75 6.22 -3.52
N GLY A 14 -5.83 7.12 -3.18
CA GLY A 14 -6.01 8.09 -2.10
C GLY A 14 -5.38 7.64 -0.78
N ALA A 15 -4.04 7.47 -0.77
CA ALA A 15 -3.29 7.13 0.45
C ALA A 15 -3.13 8.33 1.40
N GLY A 16 -4.24 8.72 2.03
CA GLY A 16 -4.31 9.56 3.24
C GLY A 16 -4.41 8.70 4.50
N ALA A 17 -5.05 9.20 5.57
CA ALA A 17 -5.13 8.46 6.84
C ALA A 17 -5.78 7.06 6.71
N VAL A 18 -6.96 7.00 6.08
CA VAL A 18 -7.73 5.74 5.90
C VAL A 18 -7.01 4.80 4.94
N GLY A 19 -6.61 5.30 3.77
CA GLY A 19 -5.93 4.52 2.75
C GLY A 19 -4.60 3.94 3.23
N CYS A 20 -3.78 4.74 3.95
CA CYS A 20 -2.53 4.26 4.51
C CYS A 20 -2.74 3.21 5.59
N TYR A 21 -3.75 3.37 6.46
CA TYR A 21 -4.02 2.37 7.49
C TYR A 21 -4.37 1.01 6.88
N TYR A 22 -5.37 0.96 6.01
CA TYR A 22 -5.79 -0.31 5.39
C TYR A 22 -4.74 -0.86 4.42
N GLY A 23 -4.14 -0.01 3.58
CA GLY A 23 -3.06 -0.40 2.68
C GLY A 23 -1.85 -0.96 3.41
N GLY A 24 -1.44 -0.31 4.49
CA GLY A 24 -0.35 -0.79 5.34
C GLY A 24 -0.68 -2.10 6.05
N MET A 25 -1.90 -2.28 6.57
CA MET A 25 -2.31 -3.56 7.17
C MET A 25 -2.33 -4.71 6.15
N LEU A 26 -2.82 -4.46 4.93
CA LEU A 26 -2.80 -5.44 3.85
C LEU A 26 -1.37 -5.82 3.45
N ALA A 27 -0.46 -4.84 3.37
CA ALA A 27 0.95 -5.10 3.11
C ALA A 27 1.60 -5.93 4.23
N ARG A 28 1.28 -5.64 5.49
CA ARG A 28 1.74 -6.45 6.64
C ARG A 28 1.19 -7.88 6.63
N ALA A 29 0.01 -8.10 6.06
CA ALA A 29 -0.55 -9.42 5.85
C ALA A 29 0.06 -10.17 4.64
N GLY A 30 1.02 -9.54 3.94
CA GLY A 30 1.76 -10.13 2.83
C GLY A 30 1.20 -9.77 1.45
N HIS A 31 0.17 -8.95 1.32
CA HIS A 31 -0.34 -8.55 0.01
C HIS A 31 0.60 -7.57 -0.70
N GLU A 32 0.70 -7.66 -2.03
CA GLU A 32 1.35 -6.64 -2.84
C GLU A 32 0.46 -5.40 -2.91
N VAL A 33 0.92 -4.30 -2.29
CA VAL A 33 0.14 -3.06 -2.19
C VAL A 33 0.87 -1.90 -2.87
N THR A 34 0.17 -1.21 -3.75
CA THR A 34 0.59 0.07 -4.34
C THR A 34 -0.28 1.21 -3.80
N LEU A 35 0.35 2.15 -3.10
CA LEU A 35 -0.28 3.37 -2.62
C LEU A 35 -0.24 4.46 -3.68
N ILE A 36 -1.40 5.00 -4.06
CA ILE A 36 -1.48 6.11 -4.99
C ILE A 36 -1.77 7.37 -4.18
N ALA A 37 -0.78 8.27 -4.12
CA ALA A 37 -0.78 9.43 -3.23
C ALA A 37 -0.24 10.69 -3.93
N ARG A 38 -0.15 11.81 -3.20
CA ARG A 38 0.54 13.01 -3.69
C ARG A 38 2.06 12.78 -3.69
N ALA A 39 2.76 13.44 -4.62
CA ALA A 39 4.20 13.25 -4.85
C ALA A 39 5.06 13.31 -3.57
N GLN A 40 4.80 14.26 -2.67
CA GLN A 40 5.52 14.37 -1.39
C GLN A 40 5.36 13.12 -0.51
N HIS A 41 4.16 12.54 -0.46
CA HIS A 41 3.91 11.32 0.31
C HIS A 41 4.57 10.11 -0.34
N VAL A 42 4.49 10.03 -1.68
CA VAL A 42 5.17 8.98 -2.47
C VAL A 42 6.67 8.99 -2.22
N GLU A 43 7.31 10.16 -2.28
CA GLU A 43 8.74 10.31 -2.02
C GLU A 43 9.12 9.86 -0.60
N ALA A 44 8.31 10.24 0.40
CA ALA A 44 8.54 9.82 1.79
C ALA A 44 8.45 8.29 1.94
N VAL A 45 7.44 7.68 1.35
CA VAL A 45 7.20 6.22 1.39
C VAL A 45 8.29 5.47 0.63
N GLN A 46 8.71 5.94 -0.55
CA GLN A 46 9.78 5.30 -1.31
C GLN A 46 11.13 5.34 -0.57
N LYS A 47 11.40 6.40 0.20
CA LYS A 47 12.65 6.53 0.99
C LYS A 47 12.67 5.68 2.25
N ARG A 48 11.52 5.53 2.93
CA ARG A 48 11.47 5.02 4.31
C ARG A 48 10.48 3.88 4.54
N GLY A 49 9.67 3.54 3.54
CA GLY A 49 8.45 2.76 3.73
C GLY A 49 7.30 3.59 4.31
N LEU A 50 6.11 2.99 4.39
CA LEU A 50 4.98 3.61 5.07
C LEU A 50 5.16 3.45 6.58
N ARG A 51 5.43 4.55 7.30
CA ARG A 51 5.41 4.53 8.76
C ARG A 51 3.98 4.34 9.25
N MET A 52 3.75 3.27 9.99
CA MET A 52 2.50 2.95 10.65
C MET A 52 2.69 3.07 12.15
N GLU A 53 2.16 4.14 12.71
CA GLU A 53 2.14 4.38 14.16
C GLU A 53 0.76 3.99 14.70
N THR A 54 0.71 2.95 15.53
CA THR A 54 -0.52 2.43 16.14
C THR A 54 -0.28 2.15 17.62
N LYS A 55 -1.35 1.90 18.38
CA LYS A 55 -1.22 1.50 19.79
C LYS A 55 -0.49 0.16 19.97
N ALA A 56 -0.48 -0.71 18.97
CA ALA A 56 0.08 -2.05 19.07
C ALA A 56 1.50 -2.16 18.50
N PHE A 57 1.89 -1.24 17.61
CA PHE A 57 3.21 -1.23 16.96
C PHE A 57 3.47 0.14 16.32
N ASP A 58 4.75 0.51 16.20
CA ASP A 58 5.25 1.60 15.36
C ASP A 58 6.35 1.02 14.46
N ALA A 59 6.12 0.98 13.15
CA ALA A 59 7.03 0.36 12.21
C ALA A 59 6.91 0.98 10.81
N ASN A 60 7.99 0.90 10.05
CA ASN A 60 7.98 1.19 8.62
C ASN A 60 7.63 -0.08 7.84
N VAL A 61 6.49 -0.03 7.14
CA VAL A 61 6.00 -1.14 6.32
C VAL A 61 6.45 -0.92 4.86
N PRO A 62 7.13 -1.90 4.24
CA PRO A 62 7.49 -1.81 2.84
C PRO A 62 6.23 -1.89 1.98
N VAL A 63 6.04 -0.88 1.13
CA VAL A 63 4.93 -0.79 0.17
C VAL A 63 5.43 -0.11 -1.10
N GLN A 64 4.76 -0.35 -2.24
CA GLN A 64 4.97 0.43 -3.44
C GLN A 64 4.18 1.75 -3.34
N ALA A 65 4.65 2.80 -4.00
CA ALA A 65 3.93 4.07 -4.08
C ALA A 65 4.12 4.75 -5.43
N SER A 66 3.06 5.40 -5.93
CA SER A 66 3.03 6.13 -7.20
C SER A 66 2.18 7.41 -7.05
N ALA A 67 2.51 8.44 -7.82
CA ALA A 67 1.73 9.68 -7.89
C ALA A 67 0.66 9.63 -8.99
N GLU A 68 0.68 8.60 -9.81
CA GLU A 68 -0.11 8.43 -11.00
C GLU A 68 -1.16 7.34 -10.81
N ALA A 69 -2.38 7.57 -11.33
CA ALA A 69 -3.44 6.56 -11.30
C ALA A 69 -3.07 5.27 -12.07
N SER A 70 -2.12 5.35 -13.01
CA SER A 70 -1.58 4.18 -13.71
C SER A 70 -0.89 3.17 -12.78
N GLY A 71 -0.50 3.57 -11.57
CA GLY A 71 -0.03 2.66 -10.52
C GLY A 71 -1.04 1.60 -10.09
N ALA A 72 -2.33 1.78 -10.41
CA ALA A 72 -3.37 0.76 -10.16
C ALA A 72 -3.41 -0.35 -11.24
N ARG A 73 -2.62 -0.25 -12.30
CA ARG A 73 -2.64 -1.21 -13.42
C ARG A 73 -2.33 -2.63 -12.90
N GLY A 74 -3.22 -3.57 -13.21
CA GLY A 74 -3.07 -4.97 -12.83
C GLY A 74 -3.60 -5.32 -11.43
N ALA A 75 -4.00 -4.32 -10.63
CA ALA A 75 -4.65 -4.55 -9.36
C ALA A 75 -5.95 -5.35 -9.53
N LYS A 76 -6.17 -6.32 -8.64
CA LYS A 76 -7.41 -7.11 -8.55
C LYS A 76 -8.45 -6.46 -7.65
N LEU A 77 -7.99 -5.54 -6.79
CA LEU A 77 -8.81 -4.73 -5.90
C LEU A 77 -8.26 -3.31 -5.89
N VAL A 78 -9.15 -2.32 -6.00
CA VAL A 78 -8.82 -0.91 -5.78
C VAL A 78 -9.63 -0.42 -4.58
N LEU A 79 -8.94 0.00 -3.51
CA LEU A 79 -9.55 0.71 -2.39
C LEU A 79 -9.57 2.20 -2.74
N PHE A 80 -10.74 2.83 -2.72
CA PHE A 80 -10.89 4.26 -2.99
C PHE A 80 -11.19 4.98 -1.68
N SER A 81 -10.35 5.92 -1.28
CA SER A 81 -10.44 6.61 0.02
C SER A 81 -10.07 8.08 -0.03
#